data_AF-A0A179VH20-F1
#
_entry.id   AF-A0A179VH20-F1
#
_cell.length_a   1.000
_cell.length_b   1.000
_cell.length_c   1.000
_cell.angle_alpha   90.00
_cell.angle_beta   90.00
_cell.angle_gamma   90.00
#
_symmetry.space_group_name_H-M   'P 1'
#
loop_
_entity.id
_entity.type
_entity.pdbx_description
1 polymer ?
#
loop_
_entity_poly.entity_id
_entity_poly.type
_entity_poly.pdbx_seq_one_letter_code
_entity_poly.pdbx_strand_id
1 'polypeptide(L)'
;MVLALIGCSKKIDHEQQAQDLQRARDNLKKVELTIPDSYSLVSMTYFPDPFVGQGWRSGAFESPTSPPAPILVRDRPIRTEPVPCEHIPQRTDPDWLKAGFSCDMPNARYGVADSMYGISVFTGELASGRSRIFVRVEGH
;
A
#
# COMPACT_ATOMS: atom_id res chain seq x y z
N MET A 1 -8.69 27.37 37.86
CA MET A 1 -9.13 26.09 37.27
C MET A 1 -8.35 25.92 35.98
N VAL A 2 -7.21 25.22 36.01
CA VAL A 2 -6.35 25.05 34.84
C VAL A 2 -6.71 23.71 34.23
N LEU A 3 -7.45 23.73 33.11
CA LEU A 3 -7.67 22.54 32.29
C LEU A 3 -6.38 22.26 31.52
N ALA A 4 -5.62 21.27 31.98
CA ALA A 4 -4.55 20.69 31.18
C ALA A 4 -5.18 19.87 30.05
N LEU A 5 -5.12 20.40 28.83
CA LEU A 5 -5.32 19.65 27.59
C LEU A 5 -4.16 18.65 27.46
N ILE A 6 -4.33 17.46 28.01
CA ILE A 6 -3.45 16.33 27.72
C ILE A 6 -3.76 15.90 26.29
N GLY A 7 -3.07 16.52 25.34
CA GLY A 7 -3.00 16.04 23.97
C GLY A 7 -2.40 14.64 24.01
N CYS A 8 -3.17 13.64 23.58
CA CYS A 8 -2.67 12.29 23.30
C CYS A 8 -1.70 12.34 22.11
N SER A 9 -0.46 12.80 22.34
CA SER A 9 0.65 12.46 21.46
C SER A 9 0.90 10.98 21.63
N LYS A 10 0.27 10.15 20.78
CA LYS A 10 0.73 8.78 20.58
C LYS A 10 2.20 8.87 20.20
N LYS A 11 3.10 8.53 21.14
CA LYS A 11 4.50 8.29 20.81
C LYS A 11 4.51 7.26 19.69
N ILE A 12 5.00 7.65 18.53
CA ILE A 12 5.25 6.72 17.43
C ILE A 12 6.39 5.84 17.92
N ASP A 13 6.08 4.58 18.19
CA ASP A 13 7.10 3.58 18.52
C ASP A 13 7.81 3.19 17.22
N HIS A 14 8.99 3.77 17.01
CA HIS A 14 9.81 3.53 15.84
C HIS A 14 10.25 2.07 15.71
N GLU A 15 10.43 1.36 16.83
CA GLU A 15 10.79 -0.06 16.81
C GLU A 15 9.61 -0.91 16.33
N GLN A 16 8.41 -0.63 16.84
CA GLN A 16 7.19 -1.29 16.38
C GLN A 16 6.93 -1.02 14.89
N GLN A 17 7.12 0.21 14.42
CA GLN A 17 6.93 0.56 13.02
C GLN A 17 7.91 -0.17 12.09
N ALA A 18 9.17 -0.32 12.51
CA ALA A 18 10.17 -1.07 11.77
C ALA A 18 9.83 -2.57 11.72
N GLN A 19 9.38 -3.14 12.84
CA GLN A 19 8.92 -4.53 12.89
C GLN A 19 7.69 -4.77 12.01
N ASP A 20 6.72 -3.86 12.02
CA ASP A 20 5.52 -3.96 11.19
C ASP A 20 5.85 -3.83 9.70
N LEU A 21 6.77 -2.93 9.33
CA LEU A 21 7.28 -2.83 7.96
C LEU A 21 7.96 -4.12 7.52
N GLN A 22 8.85 -4.68 8.35
CA GLN A 22 9.54 -5.92 8.04
C GLN A 22 8.55 -7.08 7.88
N ARG A 23 7.58 -7.21 8.80
CA ARG A 23 6.51 -8.21 8.73
C ARG A 23 5.65 -8.04 7.47
N ALA A 24 5.35 -6.81 7.07
CA ALA A 24 4.63 -6.53 5.83
C ALA A 24 5.42 -7.02 4.61
N ARG A 25 6.71 -6.66 4.53
CA ARG A 25 7.60 -7.09 3.43
C ARG A 25 7.73 -8.60 3.36
N ASP A 26 7.92 -9.27 4.50
CA ASP A 26 8.06 -10.73 4.54
C ASP A 26 6.77 -11.44 4.12
N ASN A 27 5.60 -10.90 4.48
CA ASN A 27 4.32 -11.45 4.02
C ASN A 27 4.08 -11.23 2.53
N LEU A 28 4.46 -10.06 1.98
CA LEU A 28 4.33 -9.80 0.54
C LEU A 28 5.29 -10.68 -0.29
N LYS A 29 6.48 -10.99 0.24
CA LYS A 29 7.41 -11.94 -0.41
C LYS A 29 6.83 -13.34 -0.56
N LYS A 30 5.97 -13.80 0.36
CA LYS A 30 5.27 -15.11 0.26
C LYS A 30 4.35 -15.20 -0.95
N VAL A 31 3.93 -14.05 -1.51
CA VAL A 31 3.13 -13.96 -2.74
C VAL A 31 3.93 -13.42 -3.92
N GLU A 32 5.25 -13.59 -3.88
CA GLU A 32 6.21 -13.17 -4.91
C GLU A 32 6.22 -11.65 -5.16
N LEU A 33 5.70 -10.84 -4.23
CA LEU A 33 5.66 -9.38 -4.32
C LEU A 33 6.78 -8.75 -3.48
N THR A 34 7.61 -7.92 -4.12
CA THR A 34 8.70 -7.19 -3.47
C THR A 34 8.43 -5.69 -3.51
N ILE A 35 8.33 -5.07 -2.34
CA ILE A 35 8.28 -3.62 -2.15
C ILE A 35 9.71 -3.10 -1.94
N PRO A 36 10.19 -2.13 -2.74
CA PRO A 36 11.55 -1.59 -2.58
C PRO A 36 11.80 -0.97 -1.21
N ASP A 37 13.06 -1.00 -0.76
CA ASP A 37 13.43 -0.57 0.59
C ASP A 37 13.18 0.91 0.87
N SER A 38 13.14 1.74 -0.19
CA SER A 38 12.83 3.17 -0.13
C SER A 38 11.41 3.47 0.36
N TYR A 39 10.52 2.48 0.37
CA TYR A 39 9.14 2.67 0.81
C TYR A 39 8.98 2.48 2.32
N SER A 40 8.23 3.39 2.92
CA SER A 40 7.76 3.32 4.32
C SER A 40 6.33 2.80 4.37
N LEU A 41 6.00 1.97 5.36
CA LEU A 41 4.63 1.48 5.58
C LEU A 41 3.75 2.61 6.13
N VAL A 42 2.59 2.84 5.50
CA VAL A 42 1.55 3.78 5.97
C VAL A 42 0.47 3.01 6.70
N SER A 43 -0.08 1.97 6.07
CA SER A 43 -1.13 1.15 6.64
C SER A 43 -1.16 -0.23 5.99
N MET A 44 -1.68 -1.22 6.71
CA MET A 44 -1.98 -2.53 6.14
C MET A 44 -3.23 -3.07 6.81
N THR A 45 -4.12 -3.70 6.06
CA THR A 45 -5.36 -4.22 6.61
C THR A 45 -5.18 -5.49 7.42
N TYR A 46 -4.20 -6.37 7.12
CA TYR A 46 -4.07 -7.67 7.80
C TYR A 46 -2.63 -8.20 7.86
N PHE A 47 -2.20 -8.68 9.03
CA PHE A 47 -0.83 -9.17 9.31
C PHE A 47 -0.61 -10.69 9.62
N PRO A 48 -1.60 -11.57 9.92
CA PRO A 48 -1.31 -12.99 10.14
C PRO A 48 -1.05 -13.75 8.83
N ASP A 49 -0.46 -14.94 8.92
CA ASP A 49 0.03 -15.77 7.81
C ASP A 49 -0.93 -15.83 6.60
N PRO A 50 -0.40 -15.81 5.36
CA PRO A 50 -1.24 -15.90 4.18
C PRO A 50 -1.89 -17.30 4.11
N PHE A 51 -3.17 -17.33 3.73
CA PHE A 51 -3.95 -18.50 3.31
C PHE A 51 -4.73 -19.32 4.35
N VAL A 52 -5.48 -18.68 5.25
CA VAL A 52 -6.66 -19.33 5.86
C VAL A 52 -7.93 -18.66 5.32
N GLY A 53 -8.45 -19.13 4.18
CA GLY A 53 -9.74 -18.71 3.59
C GLY A 53 -9.69 -17.84 2.32
N GLN A 54 -10.87 -17.56 1.74
CA GLN A 54 -11.09 -16.68 0.58
C GLN A 54 -11.00 -15.19 0.99
N GLY A 55 -9.79 -14.71 1.24
CA GLY A 55 -9.54 -13.34 1.69
C GLY A 55 -8.73 -12.51 0.68
N TRP A 56 -8.90 -11.19 0.74
CA TRP A 56 -8.01 -10.23 0.10
C TRP A 56 -7.24 -9.45 1.17
N ARG A 57 -6.08 -8.91 0.80
CA ARG A 57 -5.19 -8.14 1.68
C ARG A 57 -4.82 -6.84 1.00
N SER A 58 -4.70 -5.77 1.76
CA SER A 58 -4.29 -4.48 1.22
C SER A 58 -3.25 -3.79 2.09
N GLY A 59 -2.40 -2.98 1.47
CA GLY A 59 -1.41 -2.18 2.17
C GLY A 59 -1.08 -0.92 1.41
N ALA A 60 -0.77 0.14 2.14
CA ALA A 60 -0.34 1.42 1.60
C ALA A 60 1.08 1.73 2.06
N PHE A 61 1.89 2.23 1.13
CA PHE A 61 3.28 2.60 1.38
C PHE A 61 3.61 3.93 0.72
N GLU A 62 4.63 4.62 1.23
CA GLU A 62 5.11 5.88 0.68
C GLU A 62 6.58 5.83 0.32
N SER A 63 6.91 6.39 -0.84
CA SER A 63 8.27 6.69 -1.25
C SER A 63 8.55 8.18 -1.05
N PRO A 64 9.75 8.56 -0.59
CA PRO A 64 10.16 9.97 -0.54
C PRO A 64 10.40 10.57 -1.93
N THR A 65 10.55 9.75 -2.98
CA THR A 65 10.81 10.19 -4.36
C THR A 65 9.62 9.93 -5.28
N SER A 66 9.44 10.84 -6.25
CA SER A 66 8.51 10.72 -7.39
C SER A 66 9.29 10.91 -8.71
N PRO A 67 9.24 9.98 -9.69
CA PRO A 67 8.56 8.70 -9.61
C PRO A 67 9.26 7.75 -8.62
N PRO A 68 8.52 6.80 -8.02
CA PRO A 68 9.11 5.92 -7.04
C PRO A 68 9.77 4.70 -7.70
N ALA A 69 10.60 3.98 -6.94
CA ALA A 69 11.15 2.70 -7.42
C ALA A 69 10.01 1.70 -7.74
N PRO A 70 10.15 0.89 -8.81
CA PRO A 70 9.09 0.00 -9.23
C PRO A 70 8.88 -1.14 -8.23
N ILE A 71 7.61 -1.48 -7.99
CA ILE A 71 7.23 -2.70 -7.26
C ILE A 71 7.43 -3.90 -8.18
N LEU A 72 7.94 -5.00 -7.65
CA LEU A 72 8.27 -6.18 -8.43
C LEU A 72 7.36 -7.35 -8.07
N VAL A 73 6.90 -8.08 -9.08
CA VAL A 73 6.34 -9.43 -8.95
C VAL A 73 7.28 -10.39 -9.67
N ARG A 74 7.78 -11.40 -8.96
CA ARG A 74 8.76 -12.37 -9.50
C ARG A 74 9.95 -11.66 -10.16
N ASP A 75 10.48 -10.65 -9.47
CA ASP A 75 11.58 -9.77 -9.90
C ASP A 75 11.33 -8.98 -11.19
N ARG A 76 10.08 -8.88 -11.65
CA ARG A 76 9.67 -8.06 -12.80
C ARG A 76 8.80 -6.89 -12.35
N PRO A 77 9.02 -5.68 -12.90
CA PRO A 77 8.21 -4.53 -12.54
C PRO A 77 6.75 -4.74 -12.94
N ILE A 78 5.84 -4.47 -12.01
CA ILE A 78 4.41 -4.40 -12.33
C ILE A 78 4.20 -3.21 -13.26
N ARG A 79 3.61 -3.46 -14.43
CA ARG A 79 3.23 -2.39 -15.34
C ARG A 79 2.02 -1.65 -14.77
N THR A 80 2.16 -0.33 -14.63
CA THR A 80 1.05 0.56 -14.26
C THR A 80 0.85 1.58 -15.37
N GLU A 81 -0.39 1.97 -15.61
CA GLU A 81 -0.78 2.93 -16.64
C GLU A 81 -1.66 4.02 -16.02
N PRO A 82 -1.70 5.24 -16.57
CA PRO A 82 -2.69 6.22 -16.16
C PRO A 82 -4.09 5.65 -16.42
N VAL A 83 -4.94 5.58 -15.40
CA VAL A 83 -6.32 5.10 -15.56
C VAL A 83 -7.29 6.12 -14.98
N PRO A 84 -8.42 6.39 -15.66
CA PRO A 84 -9.52 7.14 -15.07
C PRO A 84 -10.06 6.38 -13.86
N CYS A 85 -10.54 7.10 -12.86
CA CYS A 85 -10.92 6.51 -11.58
C CYS A 85 -12.04 5.48 -11.70
N GLU A 86 -12.97 5.64 -12.66
CA GLU A 86 -14.02 4.67 -12.93
C GLU A 86 -13.51 3.29 -13.41
N HIS A 87 -12.25 3.21 -13.87
CA HIS A 87 -11.61 1.97 -14.28
C HIS A 87 -10.85 1.27 -13.15
N ILE A 88 -10.70 1.91 -11.97
CA ILE A 88 -10.13 1.27 -10.78
C ILE A 88 -11.24 0.41 -10.17
N PRO A 89 -11.07 -0.92 -10.06
CA PRO A 89 -12.12 -1.80 -9.56
C PRO A 89 -12.64 -1.38 -8.18
N GLN A 90 -13.92 -1.01 -8.11
CA GLN A 90 -14.62 -0.71 -6.87
C GLN A 90 -15.26 -1.98 -6.34
N ARG A 91 -14.55 -2.73 -5.49
CA ARG A 91 -15.22 -3.72 -4.63
C ARG A 91 -15.80 -2.99 -3.42
N THR A 92 -16.82 -3.60 -2.81
CA THR A 92 -17.86 -3.11 -1.88
C THR A 92 -17.46 -2.09 -0.78
N ASP A 93 -16.17 -1.82 -0.61
CA ASP A 93 -15.58 -0.67 0.10
C ASP A 93 -14.16 -0.44 -0.46
N PRO A 94 -13.83 0.72 -1.08
CA PRO A 94 -12.56 0.88 -1.78
C PRO A 94 -11.45 1.18 -0.78
N ASP A 95 -10.76 0.13 -0.34
CA ASP A 95 -9.65 0.20 0.60
C ASP A 95 -8.54 1.22 0.25
N TRP A 96 -8.36 1.50 -1.03
CA TRP A 96 -7.46 2.55 -1.49
C TRP A 96 -7.91 3.94 -1.01
N LEU A 97 -9.21 4.25 -1.01
CA LEU A 97 -9.74 5.51 -0.45
C LEU A 97 -9.40 5.63 1.04
N LYS A 98 -9.55 4.54 1.81
CA LYS A 98 -9.18 4.50 3.24
C LYS A 98 -7.68 4.67 3.46
N ALA A 99 -6.86 4.21 2.53
CA ALA A 99 -5.42 4.46 2.49
C ALA A 99 -5.07 5.91 2.07
N GLY A 100 -6.07 6.78 1.91
CA GLY A 100 -5.90 8.19 1.62
C GLY A 100 -5.61 8.47 0.16
N PHE A 101 -5.99 7.56 -0.74
CA PHE A 101 -5.94 7.81 -2.18
C PHE A 101 -7.18 8.57 -2.66
N SER A 102 -7.03 9.32 -3.75
CA SER A 102 -8.14 9.97 -4.44
C SER A 102 -7.96 9.91 -5.96
N CYS A 103 -9.05 10.14 -6.67
CA CYS A 103 -9.08 10.18 -8.14
C CYS A 103 -8.28 11.35 -8.73
N ASP A 104 -8.09 12.40 -7.94
CA ASP A 104 -7.44 13.63 -8.38
C ASP A 104 -5.94 13.65 -8.06
N MET A 105 -5.38 12.51 -7.61
CA MET A 105 -3.95 12.42 -7.35
C MET A 105 -3.16 12.63 -8.65
N PRO A 106 -2.21 13.58 -8.68
CA PRO A 106 -1.30 13.72 -9.81
C PRO A 106 -0.56 12.42 -10.05
N ASN A 107 -0.28 12.12 -11.32
CA ASN A 107 0.42 10.89 -11.73
C ASN A 107 -0.23 9.61 -11.21
N ALA A 108 -1.56 9.60 -11.02
CA ALA A 108 -2.31 8.41 -10.66
C ALA A 108 -2.15 7.32 -11.72
N ARG A 109 -1.74 6.12 -11.32
CA ARG A 109 -1.59 4.97 -12.22
C ARG A 109 -2.07 3.70 -11.53
N TYR A 110 -2.68 2.82 -12.31
CA TYR A 110 -3.14 1.52 -11.84
C TYR A 110 -2.55 0.40 -12.70
N GLY A 111 -2.35 -0.77 -12.10
CA GLY A 111 -1.85 -1.95 -12.78
C GLY A 111 -2.26 -3.23 -12.07
N VAL A 112 -2.32 -4.31 -12.83
CA VAL A 112 -2.55 -5.67 -12.33
C VAL A 112 -1.34 -6.49 -12.72
N ALA A 113 -0.82 -7.28 -11.79
CA ALA A 113 0.30 -8.16 -12.06
C ALA A 113 -0.20 -9.50 -12.61
N ASP A 114 0.57 -10.08 -13.52
CA ASP A 114 0.41 -11.47 -13.93
C ASP A 114 1.02 -12.38 -12.86
N SER A 115 0.16 -12.96 -12.03
CA SER A 115 0.52 -13.78 -10.87
C SER A 115 -0.56 -14.84 -10.63
N MET A 116 -0.20 -15.92 -9.95
CA MET A 116 -1.18 -16.88 -9.41
C MET A 116 -2.11 -16.24 -8.35
N TYR A 117 -1.78 -15.04 -7.87
CA TYR A 117 -2.60 -14.22 -6.99
C TYR A 117 -3.18 -13.02 -7.74
N GLY A 118 -4.37 -12.58 -7.36
CA GLY A 118 -4.94 -11.34 -7.87
C GLY A 118 -4.23 -10.11 -7.29
N ILE A 119 -3.08 -9.73 -7.84
CA ILE A 119 -2.30 -8.57 -7.35
C ILE A 119 -2.63 -7.34 -8.18
N SER A 120 -3.08 -6.28 -7.53
CA SER A 120 -3.29 -4.98 -8.14
C SER A 120 -2.58 -3.88 -7.37
N VAL A 121 -2.08 -2.89 -8.10
CA VAL A 121 -1.36 -1.74 -7.55
C VAL A 121 -1.98 -0.46 -8.06
N PHE A 122 -2.23 0.46 -7.14
CA PHE A 122 -2.54 1.85 -7.43
C PHE A 122 -1.43 2.74 -6.90
N THR A 123 -1.00 3.73 -7.67
CA THR A 123 0.01 4.69 -7.26
C THR A 123 -0.45 6.10 -7.60
N GLY A 124 0.00 7.09 -6.84
CA GLY A 124 -0.26 8.50 -7.10
C GLY A 124 0.70 9.38 -6.31
N GLU A 125 0.77 10.64 -6.68
CA GLU A 125 1.57 11.64 -5.99
C GLU A 125 0.72 12.38 -4.93
N LEU A 126 1.28 12.53 -3.75
CA LEU A 126 0.69 13.32 -2.67
C LEU A 126 1.04 14.79 -2.87
N ALA A 127 0.24 15.69 -2.27
CA ALA A 127 0.53 17.13 -2.27
C ALA A 127 1.91 17.49 -1.65
N SER A 128 2.50 16.59 -0.87
CA SER A 128 3.85 16.73 -0.33
C SER A 128 4.97 16.43 -1.33
N GLY A 129 4.65 16.04 -2.58
CA GLY A 129 5.60 15.60 -3.61
C GLY A 129 6.09 14.16 -3.44
N ARG A 130 5.62 13.45 -2.40
CA ARG A 130 5.91 12.03 -2.17
C ARG A 130 5.00 11.16 -3.04
N SER A 131 5.47 9.99 -3.45
CA SER A 131 4.60 8.99 -4.08
C SER A 131 4.01 8.06 -3.05
N ARG A 132 2.71 7.77 -3.16
CA ARG A 132 2.05 6.72 -2.40
C ARG A 132 1.70 5.57 -3.33
N ILE A 133 1.80 4.35 -2.81
CA ILE A 133 1.32 3.13 -3.44
C ILE A 133 0.30 2.44 -2.55
N PHE A 134 -0.71 1.85 -3.16
CA PHE A 134 -1.67 0.95 -2.58
C PHE A 134 -1.53 -0.37 -3.31
N VAL A 135 -1.33 -1.44 -2.56
CA VAL A 135 -1.21 -2.80 -3.05
C VAL A 135 -2.40 -3.57 -2.52
N ARG A 136 -3.03 -4.35 -3.39
CA ARG A 136 -4.02 -5.35 -3.01
C ARG A 136 -3.63 -6.71 -3.56
N VAL A 137 -3.74 -7.74 -2.73
CA VAL A 137 -3.45 -9.13 -3.06
C VAL A 137 -4.69 -9.95 -2.75
N GLU A 138 -5.18 -10.71 -3.73
CA GLU A 138 -6.33 -11.59 -3.57
C GLU A 138 -5.89 -13.05 -3.63
N GLY A 139 -6.25 -13.83 -2.61
CA GLY A 139 -6.09 -15.28 -2.63
C GLY A 139 -7.22 -15.92 -3.44
N HIS A 140 -6.88 -16.94 -4.23
CA HIS A 140 -7.83 -17.83 -4.89
C HIS A 140 -8.15 -19.03 -4.01
#